data_AF-A0A2R6AF82-F1
#
_entry.id   AF-A0A2R6AF82-F1
#
_cell.length_a   1.000
_cell.length_b   1.000
_cell.length_c   1.000
_cell.angle_alpha   90.00
_cell.angle_beta   90.00
_cell.angle_gamma   90.00
#
_symmetry.space_group_name_H-M   'P 1'
#
loop_
_entity.id
_entity.type
_entity.pdbx_description
1 polymer ?
#
loop_
_entity_poly.entity_id
_entity_poly.type
_entity_poly.pdbx_seq_one_letter_code
_entity_poly.pdbx_strand_id
1 'polypeptide(L)'
;MYSTTFINWPSVMLRMYFGKSEIVCKLRNGQIRRMSPEEIQRIKGLKLINLEDDFVEFMYLKRLRFYGWKIGWFDCFWDYDYDFRGKTVLDVGASIGESAVLFSLKRAVRIIAVEPDKNKVELMRLNLDLNGVTNVEIVDKGVSSSNSEASVTLSRLIHEYGPIDFLKVDCDGCEGEISEEIQGVPEVLIEWESNSMRKVLRDLRRNGYILSVIQNQWNRLGLVYGRLPKVSKC
;
A
#
# COMPACT_ATOMS: atom_id res chain seq x y z
N MET A 1 -6.40 14.65 -7.70
CA MET A 1 -5.40 14.25 -6.69
C MET A 1 -4.49 15.42 -6.29
N TYR A 2 -3.65 15.97 -7.18
CA TYR A 2 -2.76 17.10 -6.85
C TYR A 2 -3.47 18.33 -6.29
N SER A 3 -4.63 18.68 -6.84
CA SER A 3 -5.42 19.83 -6.41
C SER A 3 -5.89 19.73 -4.95
N THR A 4 -5.88 18.55 -4.33
CA THR A 4 -6.19 18.36 -2.91
C THR A 4 -5.06 18.87 -2.01
N THR A 5 -3.81 18.67 -2.41
CA THR A 5 -2.62 18.99 -1.60
C THR A 5 -2.07 20.38 -1.92
N PHE A 6 -2.04 20.74 -3.21
CA PHE A 6 -1.32 21.92 -3.70
C PHE A 6 -2.28 23.00 -4.23
N ILE A 7 -2.08 24.24 -3.78
CA ILE A 7 -2.79 25.42 -4.31
C ILE A 7 -2.34 25.70 -5.75
N ASN A 8 -1.02 25.66 -6.00
CA ASN A 8 -0.42 25.90 -7.30
C ASN A 8 -0.27 24.61 -8.14
N TRP A 9 -1.18 23.64 -7.98
CA TRP A 9 -1.09 22.33 -8.62
C TRP A 9 -0.84 22.35 -10.14
N PRO A 10 -1.39 23.28 -10.96
CA PRO A 10 -1.08 23.29 -12.40
C PRO A 10 0.40 23.60 -12.66
N SER A 11 0.99 24.51 -11.88
CA SER A 11 2.41 24.85 -11.98
C SER A 11 3.31 23.71 -11.48
N VAL A 12 2.89 23.02 -10.42
CA VAL A 12 3.59 21.84 -9.90
C VAL A 12 3.67 20.76 -11.00
N MET A 13 2.53 20.40 -11.59
CA MET A 13 2.48 19.39 -12.66
C MET A 13 3.30 19.81 -13.89
N LEU A 14 3.20 21.08 -14.31
CA LEU A 14 3.96 21.60 -15.46
C LEU A 14 5.48 21.52 -15.22
N ARG A 15 5.94 21.86 -14.01
CA ARG A 15 7.37 21.80 -13.66
C ARG A 15 7.88 20.36 -13.59
N MET A 16 7.06 19.43 -13.09
CA MET A 16 7.38 18.00 -13.14
C MET A 16 7.50 17.50 -14.57
N TYR A 17 6.58 17.89 -15.46
CA TYR A 17 6.63 17.54 -16.87
C TYR A 17 7.92 18.03 -17.55
N PHE A 18 8.40 19.23 -17.20
CA PHE A 18 9.68 19.77 -17.65
C PHE A 18 10.92 19.25 -16.89
N GLY A 19 10.78 18.19 -16.10
CA GLY A 19 11.89 17.51 -15.44
C GLY A 19 12.64 18.36 -14.41
N LYS A 20 11.96 19.31 -13.75
CA LYS A 20 12.58 20.09 -12.67
C LYS A 20 12.81 19.21 -11.44
N SER A 21 14.06 19.18 -10.96
CA SER A 21 14.47 18.41 -9.78
C SER A 21 13.94 18.99 -8.46
N GLU A 22 13.65 20.29 -8.42
CA GLU A 22 13.10 20.97 -7.25
C GLU A 22 11.97 21.92 -7.67
N ILE A 23 10.85 21.83 -6.97
CA ILE A 23 9.61 22.53 -7.32
C ILE A 23 9.07 23.25 -6.07
N VAL A 24 8.80 24.55 -6.21
CA VAL A 24 8.13 25.33 -5.17
C VAL A 24 6.65 24.94 -5.13
N CYS A 25 6.26 24.34 -4.01
CA CYS A 25 4.91 23.88 -3.71
C CYS A 25 4.26 24.81 -2.68
N LYS A 26 3.11 25.40 -3.04
CA LYS A 26 2.24 26.11 -2.11
C LYS A 26 1.18 25.12 -1.62
N LEU A 27 1.36 24.61 -0.40
CA LEU A 27 0.49 23.61 0.20
C LEU A 27 -0.81 24.24 0.69
N ARG A 28 -1.92 23.48 0.67
CA ARG A 28 -3.23 23.98 1.11
C ARG A 28 -3.31 24.32 2.59
N ASN A 29 -2.42 23.76 3.42
CA ASN A 29 -2.31 24.12 4.83
C ASN A 29 -1.55 25.46 5.06
N GLY A 30 -1.16 26.17 3.99
CA GLY A 30 -0.49 27.47 4.06
C GLY A 30 1.03 27.40 4.01
N GLN A 31 1.64 26.22 4.16
CA GLN A 31 3.09 26.08 4.06
C GLN A 31 3.58 26.25 2.61
N ILE A 32 4.78 26.80 2.45
CA ILE A 32 5.51 26.84 1.18
C ILE A 32 6.76 25.98 1.34
N ARG A 33 6.92 24.99 0.47
CA ARG A 33 8.02 24.02 0.51
C ARG A 33 8.69 23.92 -0.86
N ARG A 34 9.99 23.69 -0.89
CA ARG A 34 10.70 23.21 -2.08
C ARG A 34 10.76 21.69 -1.97
N MET A 35 10.28 21.00 -3.00
CA MET A 35 10.09 19.55 -2.96
C MET A 35 10.56 18.92 -4.26
N SER A 36 11.08 17.69 -4.17
CA SER A 36 11.39 16.88 -5.34
C SER A 36 10.09 16.33 -5.97
N PRO A 37 10.11 15.94 -7.26
CA PRO A 37 8.99 15.25 -7.89
C PRO A 37 8.50 14.01 -7.13
N GLU A 38 9.42 13.29 -6.50
CA GLU A 38 9.13 12.06 -5.76
C GLU A 38 8.41 12.37 -4.44
N GLU A 39 8.90 13.35 -3.67
CA GLU A 39 8.22 13.84 -2.47
C GLU A 39 6.80 14.33 -2.79
N ILE A 40 6.63 15.02 -3.92
CA ILE A 40 5.33 15.45 -4.42
C ILE A 40 4.43 14.25 -4.73
N GLN A 41 4.97 13.17 -5.33
CA GLN A 41 4.19 11.96 -5.61
C GLN A 41 3.68 11.30 -4.34
N ARG A 42 4.47 11.29 -3.27
CA ARG A 42 4.10 10.63 -2.00
C ARG A 42 2.93 11.29 -1.29
N ILE A 43 2.81 12.62 -1.38
CA ILE A 43 1.80 13.39 -0.61
C ILE A 43 0.66 13.95 -1.46
N LYS A 44 0.69 13.77 -2.79
CA LYS A 44 -0.41 14.23 -3.68
C LYS A 44 -1.71 13.57 -3.20
N GLY A 45 -2.81 14.32 -3.14
CA GLY A 45 -4.09 13.78 -2.67
C GLY A 45 -4.34 13.89 -1.17
N LEU A 46 -3.31 14.08 -0.34
CA LEU A 46 -3.47 14.26 1.10
C LEU A 46 -4.06 15.63 1.46
N LYS A 47 -5.07 15.63 2.34
CA LYS A 47 -5.59 16.84 2.99
C LYS A 47 -4.67 17.21 4.15
N LEU A 48 -3.51 17.77 3.84
CA LEU A 48 -2.47 18.09 4.82
C LEU A 48 -2.97 19.03 5.92
N ILE A 49 -2.54 18.72 7.14
CA ILE A 49 -2.66 19.56 8.33
C ILE A 49 -1.28 20.12 8.66
N ASN A 50 -0.28 19.24 8.79
CA ASN A 50 1.12 19.60 9.01
C ASN A 50 2.04 18.75 8.11
N LEU A 51 3.16 19.34 7.71
CA LEU A 51 4.24 18.65 7.01
C LEU A 51 5.57 19.18 7.55
N GLU A 52 6.37 18.29 8.10
CA GLU A 52 7.75 18.49 8.55
C GLU A 52 8.68 17.57 7.78
N ASP A 53 9.98 17.60 8.08
CA ASP A 53 10.97 16.91 7.25
C ASP A 53 10.88 15.38 7.35
N ASP A 54 10.44 14.85 8.49
CA ASP A 54 10.22 13.44 8.75
C ASP A 54 8.77 13.11 9.16
N PHE A 55 7.93 14.11 9.42
CA PHE A 55 6.56 13.92 9.92
C PHE A 55 5.51 14.50 8.96
N VAL A 56 4.41 13.75 8.77
CA VAL A 56 3.22 14.22 8.06
C VAL A 56 1.97 14.02 8.91
N GLU A 57 1.12 15.03 8.96
CA GLU A 57 -0.22 14.96 9.53
C GLU A 57 -1.25 15.37 8.48
N PHE A 58 -2.29 14.57 8.29
CA PHE A 58 -3.34 14.85 7.32
C PHE A 58 -4.70 14.37 7.81
N MET A 59 -5.76 14.93 7.21
CA MET A 59 -7.13 14.52 7.46
C MET A 59 -7.57 13.41 6.50
N TYR A 60 -8.07 12.31 7.06
CA TYR A 60 -8.81 11.27 6.33
C TYR A 60 -10.19 11.08 6.99
N LEU A 61 -10.50 9.91 7.54
CA LEU A 61 -11.66 9.67 8.43
C LEU A 61 -11.44 10.25 9.84
N LYS A 62 -10.17 10.35 10.23
CA LYS A 62 -9.68 11.03 11.42
C LYS A 62 -8.36 11.72 11.06
N ARG A 63 -7.78 12.47 12.00
CA ARG A 63 -6.40 12.96 11.85
C ARG A 63 -5.45 11.76 11.90
N LEU A 64 -4.62 11.63 10.88
CA LEU A 64 -3.59 10.60 10.80
C LEU A 64 -2.21 11.23 10.82
N ARG A 65 -1.26 10.51 11.41
CA ARG A 65 0.10 10.99 11.70
C ARG A 65 1.09 9.91 11.34
N PHE A 66 2.13 10.26 10.58
CA PHE A 66 3.17 9.32 10.20
C PHE A 66 4.54 9.98 10.27
N TYR A 67 5.48 9.30 10.93
CA TYR A 67 6.90 9.51 10.73
C TYR A 67 7.40 8.70 9.53
N GLY A 68 8.46 9.18 8.90
CA GLY A 68 9.11 8.51 7.77
C GLY A 68 8.41 8.70 6.43
N TRP A 69 7.55 9.71 6.28
CA TRP A 69 6.72 9.89 5.08
C TRP A 69 7.51 9.95 3.75
N LYS A 70 8.80 10.30 3.80
CA LYS A 70 9.69 10.33 2.63
C LYS A 70 10.09 8.96 2.10
N ILE A 71 9.91 7.90 2.89
CA ILE A 71 10.14 6.50 2.47
C ILE A 71 8.85 5.67 2.45
N GLY A 72 7.72 6.33 2.70
CA GLY A 72 6.38 5.75 2.59
C GLY A 72 5.69 6.07 1.27
N TRP A 73 4.56 5.40 1.04
CA TRP A 73 3.64 5.57 -0.09
C TRP A 73 2.19 5.63 0.43
N PHE A 74 1.55 6.79 0.26
CA PHE A 74 0.22 7.08 0.83
C PHE A 74 -0.94 6.87 -0.16
N ASP A 75 -0.68 6.27 -1.31
CA ASP A 75 -1.65 6.07 -2.37
C ASP A 75 -2.78 5.10 -2.03
N CYS A 76 -2.52 4.17 -1.12
CA CYS A 76 -3.55 3.34 -0.51
C CYS A 76 -4.76 4.16 -0.01
N PHE A 77 -4.58 5.41 0.46
CA PHE A 77 -5.67 6.25 0.99
C PHE A 77 -6.67 6.76 -0.07
N TRP A 78 -6.36 6.64 -1.35
CA TRP A 78 -7.30 6.97 -2.44
C TRP A 78 -7.46 5.87 -3.49
N ASP A 79 -6.53 4.91 -3.57
CA ASP A 79 -6.62 3.80 -4.52
C ASP A 79 -7.43 2.61 -3.94
N TYR A 80 -7.50 2.47 -2.61
CA TYR A 80 -8.16 1.32 -1.98
C TYR A 80 -9.54 1.69 -1.42
N ASP A 81 -10.56 1.68 -2.29
CA ASP A 81 -11.95 1.88 -1.87
C ASP A 81 -12.71 0.56 -1.70
N TYR A 82 -12.18 -0.31 -0.84
CA TYR A 82 -12.77 -1.61 -0.50
C TYR A 82 -13.27 -1.64 0.95
N ASP A 83 -14.27 -2.48 1.23
CA ASP A 83 -14.73 -2.74 2.59
C ASP A 83 -13.90 -3.87 3.22
N PHE A 84 -13.31 -3.58 4.38
CA PHE A 84 -12.49 -4.52 5.14
C PHE A 84 -13.19 -5.01 6.42
N ARG A 85 -14.46 -4.63 6.64
CA ARG A 85 -15.19 -4.99 7.84
C ARG A 85 -15.23 -6.50 8.05
N GLY A 86 -14.76 -6.92 9.23
CA GLY A 86 -14.81 -8.33 9.62
C GLY A 86 -13.72 -9.20 8.98
N LYS A 87 -12.82 -8.62 8.16
CA LYS A 87 -11.79 -9.37 7.45
C LYS A 87 -10.51 -9.49 8.25
N THR A 88 -9.86 -10.64 8.14
CA THR A 88 -8.43 -10.81 8.42
C THR A 88 -7.64 -10.50 7.15
N VAL A 89 -6.74 -9.52 7.25
CA VAL A 89 -5.94 -9.02 6.13
C VAL A 89 -4.49 -9.49 6.25
N LEU A 90 -3.93 -10.03 5.18
CA LEU A 90 -2.49 -10.23 5.02
C LEU A 90 -1.95 -9.12 4.09
N ASP A 91 -1.08 -8.27 4.62
CA ASP A 91 -0.51 -7.10 3.96
C ASP A 91 0.98 -7.35 3.68
N VAL A 92 1.30 -7.76 2.46
CA VAL A 92 2.68 -8.03 2.02
C VAL A 92 3.27 -6.77 1.40
N GLY A 93 4.40 -6.33 1.99
CA GLY A 93 5.01 -5.03 1.68
C GLY A 93 4.27 -3.90 2.39
N ALA A 94 4.18 -4.02 3.72
CA ALA A 94 3.42 -3.09 4.55
C ALA A 94 4.14 -1.74 4.80
N SER A 95 5.39 -1.60 4.35
CA SER A 95 6.18 -0.37 4.40
C SER A 95 6.21 0.25 5.81
N ILE A 96 5.90 1.54 5.98
CA ILE A 96 5.86 2.22 7.27
C ILE A 96 4.46 2.14 7.94
N GLY A 97 3.60 1.23 7.47
CA GLY A 97 2.30 0.90 8.06
C GLY A 97 1.10 1.65 7.50
N GLU A 98 1.22 2.35 6.37
CA GLU A 98 0.15 3.19 5.80
C GLU A 98 -1.10 2.37 5.48
N SER A 99 -0.93 1.26 4.76
CA SER A 99 -2.00 0.32 4.41
C SER A 99 -2.55 -0.39 5.64
N ALA A 100 -1.70 -0.80 6.59
CA ALA A 100 -2.13 -1.42 7.85
C ALA A 100 -3.03 -0.48 8.68
N VAL A 101 -2.66 0.79 8.80
CA VAL A 101 -3.48 1.83 9.44
C VAL A 101 -4.80 2.00 8.67
N LEU A 102 -4.77 2.07 7.33
CA LEU A 102 -5.97 2.17 6.51
C LEU A 102 -6.93 0.97 6.73
N PHE A 103 -6.42 -0.26 6.71
CA PHE A 103 -7.23 -1.47 6.89
C PHE A 103 -7.88 -1.50 8.28
N SER A 104 -7.15 -1.09 9.32
CA SER A 104 -7.71 -0.94 10.68
C SER A 104 -8.84 0.09 10.72
N LEU A 105 -8.65 1.26 10.10
CA LEU A 105 -9.70 2.30 10.00
C LEU A 105 -10.92 1.84 9.20
N LYS A 106 -10.72 0.96 8.23
CA LYS A 106 -11.77 0.33 7.42
C LYS A 106 -12.33 -0.95 8.07
N ARG A 107 -12.09 -1.13 9.38
CA ARG A 107 -12.72 -2.15 10.24
C ARG A 107 -12.28 -3.60 9.98
N ALA A 108 -11.09 -3.80 9.43
CA ALA A 108 -10.43 -5.10 9.51
C ALA A 108 -10.33 -5.55 10.98
N VAL A 109 -10.54 -6.84 11.24
CA VAL A 109 -10.50 -7.38 12.60
C VAL A 109 -9.07 -7.71 13.04
N ARG A 110 -8.25 -8.16 12.09
CA ARG A 110 -6.85 -8.52 12.28
C ARG A 110 -6.07 -8.20 11.01
N ILE A 111 -4.88 -7.65 11.15
CA ILE A 111 -3.97 -7.38 10.05
C ILE A 111 -2.64 -8.07 10.36
N ILE A 112 -2.09 -8.77 9.38
CA ILE A 112 -0.73 -9.32 9.41
C ILE A 112 0.09 -8.52 8.43
N ALA A 113 0.96 -7.66 8.93
CA ALA A 113 1.79 -6.74 8.16
C ALA A 113 3.19 -7.30 7.98
N VAL A 114 3.61 -7.55 6.74
CA VAL A 114 4.88 -8.19 6.39
C VAL A 114 5.80 -7.16 5.75
N GLU A 115 6.96 -6.91 6.36
CA GLU A 115 7.96 -5.95 5.89
C GLU A 115 9.37 -6.42 6.29
N PRO A 116 10.32 -6.59 5.35
CA PRO A 116 11.70 -6.98 5.66
C PRO A 116 12.61 -5.84 6.14
N ASP A 117 12.34 -4.58 5.77
CA ASP A 117 13.22 -3.47 6.11
C ASP A 117 13.04 -3.08 7.59
N LYS A 118 14.11 -3.27 8.37
CA LYS A 118 14.12 -2.98 9.82
C LYS A 118 13.76 -1.52 10.14
N ASN A 119 14.21 -0.56 9.34
CA ASN A 119 13.90 0.85 9.58
C ASN A 119 12.41 1.11 9.34
N LYS A 120 11.84 0.52 8.29
CA LYS A 120 10.39 0.62 8.01
C LYS A 120 9.56 -0.09 9.07
N VAL A 121 10.00 -1.25 9.56
CA VAL A 121 9.36 -1.97 10.68
C VAL A 121 9.30 -1.11 11.95
N GLU A 122 10.39 -0.44 12.32
CA GLU A 122 10.40 0.43 13.50
C GLU A 122 9.51 1.68 13.30
N LEU A 123 9.52 2.28 12.11
CA LEU A 123 8.59 3.36 11.76
C LEU A 123 7.14 2.89 11.79
N MET A 124 6.85 1.67 11.31
CA MET A 124 5.52 1.07 11.37
C MET A 124 5.04 0.95 12.81
N ARG A 125 5.87 0.45 13.74
CA ARG A 125 5.50 0.37 15.17
C ARG A 125 5.13 1.74 15.73
N LEU A 126 5.96 2.75 15.45
CA LEU A 126 5.72 4.13 15.88
C LEU A 126 4.42 4.69 15.27
N ASN A 127 4.20 4.47 13.97
CA ASN A 127 3.03 4.98 13.27
C ASN A 127 1.74 4.29 13.72
N LEU A 128 1.77 2.99 14.02
CA LEU A 128 0.64 2.28 14.59
C LEU A 128 0.25 2.86 15.96
N ASP A 129 1.23 3.11 16.83
CA ASP A 129 1.00 3.73 18.14
C ASP A 129 0.43 5.15 18.01
N LEU A 130 1.04 6.00 17.18
CA LEU A 130 0.57 7.38 16.92
C LEU A 130 -0.87 7.46 16.43
N ASN A 131 -1.32 6.43 15.71
CA ASN A 131 -2.68 6.34 15.19
C ASN A 131 -3.61 5.48 16.06
N GLY A 132 -3.15 4.96 17.20
CA GLY A 132 -3.92 4.12 18.11
C GLY A 132 -4.42 2.83 17.47
N VAL A 133 -3.60 2.23 16.61
CA VAL A 133 -3.90 0.98 15.89
C VAL A 133 -3.24 -0.19 16.62
N THR A 134 -4.06 -1.11 17.13
CA THR A 134 -3.59 -2.20 18.02
C THR A 134 -3.87 -3.60 17.49
N ASN A 135 -4.51 -3.72 16.32
CA ASN A 135 -4.94 -5.00 15.73
C ASN A 135 -4.03 -5.48 14.59
N VAL A 136 -2.75 -5.07 14.62
CA VAL A 136 -1.74 -5.39 13.62
C VAL A 136 -0.67 -6.27 14.25
N GLU A 137 -0.40 -7.41 13.62
CA GLU A 137 0.72 -8.30 13.92
C GLU A 137 1.80 -8.10 12.86
N ILE A 138 3.02 -7.79 13.29
CA ILE A 138 4.13 -7.45 12.39
C ILE A 138 5.03 -8.67 12.19
N VAL A 139 5.24 -9.04 10.94
CA VAL A 139 6.17 -10.08 10.50
C VAL A 139 7.37 -9.42 9.84
N ASP A 140 8.49 -9.39 10.57
CA ASP A 140 9.74 -8.77 10.16
C ASP A 140 10.57 -9.73 9.28
N LYS A 141 10.03 -10.03 8.09
CA LYS A 141 10.60 -10.91 7.05
C LYS A 141 10.15 -10.48 5.67
N GLY A 142 10.93 -10.83 4.65
CA GLY A 142 10.51 -10.72 3.26
C GLY A 142 9.66 -11.92 2.83
N VAL A 143 8.88 -11.77 1.76
CA VAL A 143 8.19 -12.90 1.13
C VAL A 143 8.98 -13.36 -0.08
N SER A 144 9.24 -14.66 -0.19
CA SER A 144 9.94 -15.26 -1.35
C SER A 144 9.50 -16.70 -1.58
N SER A 145 10.01 -17.33 -2.64
CA SER A 145 9.69 -18.73 -3.00
C SER A 145 10.25 -19.79 -2.04
N SER A 146 11.04 -19.39 -1.03
CA SER A 146 11.59 -20.31 -0.04
C SER A 146 11.75 -19.68 1.35
N ASN A 147 11.71 -20.52 2.38
CA ASN A 147 11.87 -20.06 3.76
C ASN A 147 13.35 -19.93 4.12
N SER A 148 13.70 -18.84 4.80
CA SER A 148 15.01 -18.61 5.40
C SER A 148 14.87 -17.86 6.73
N GLU A 149 15.99 -17.44 7.31
CA GLU A 149 15.96 -16.54 8.46
C GLU A 149 15.27 -15.20 8.12
N ALA A 150 15.57 -14.65 6.94
CA ALA A 150 15.09 -13.35 6.48
C ALA A 150 13.83 -13.43 5.60
N SER A 151 13.40 -14.62 5.17
CA SER A 151 12.26 -14.79 4.25
C SER A 151 11.28 -15.89 4.66
N VAL A 152 10.03 -15.74 4.23
CA VAL A 152 8.95 -16.70 4.44
C VAL A 152 8.14 -16.88 3.16
N THR A 153 7.65 -18.09 2.89
CA THR A 153 6.77 -18.31 1.72
C THR A 153 5.37 -17.77 1.96
N LEU A 154 4.70 -17.32 0.90
CA LEU A 154 3.34 -16.82 1.00
C LEU A 154 2.39 -17.91 1.52
N SER A 155 2.56 -19.14 1.03
CA SER A 155 1.77 -20.30 1.47
C SER A 155 1.90 -20.55 2.97
N ARG A 156 3.10 -20.34 3.54
CA ARG A 156 3.33 -20.49 4.99
C ARG A 156 2.63 -19.39 5.78
N LEU A 157 2.68 -18.14 5.32
CA LEU A 157 1.94 -17.04 5.94
C LEU A 157 0.43 -17.31 5.94
N ILE A 158 -0.14 -17.73 4.81
CA ILE A 158 -1.57 -18.06 4.71
C ILE A 158 -1.94 -19.19 5.67
N HIS A 159 -1.10 -20.23 5.79
CA HIS A 159 -1.34 -21.35 6.68
C HIS A 159 -1.23 -20.97 8.17
N GLU A 160 -0.18 -20.22 8.54
CA GLU A 160 0.14 -19.89 9.94
C GLU A 160 -0.81 -18.84 10.53
N TYR A 161 -1.20 -17.85 9.73
CA TYR A 161 -2.03 -16.73 10.17
C TYR A 161 -3.50 -16.85 9.75
N GLY A 162 -3.85 -17.88 8.98
CA GLY A 162 -5.20 -18.09 8.45
C GLY A 162 -6.28 -18.32 9.52
N PRO A 163 -7.57 -18.25 9.13
CA PRO A 163 -8.05 -17.93 7.78
C PRO A 163 -7.80 -16.47 7.38
N ILE A 164 -7.36 -16.25 6.14
CA ILE A 164 -7.14 -14.92 5.55
C ILE A 164 -8.29 -14.62 4.57
N ASP A 165 -8.93 -13.47 4.74
CA ASP A 165 -10.05 -13.03 3.88
C ASP A 165 -9.60 -12.13 2.74
N PHE A 166 -8.50 -11.40 2.95
CA PHE A 166 -7.95 -10.45 1.99
C PHE A 166 -6.43 -10.48 1.99
N LEU A 167 -5.82 -10.57 0.81
CA LEU A 167 -4.38 -10.47 0.62
C LEU A 167 -4.05 -9.22 -0.21
N LYS A 168 -3.22 -8.33 0.33
CA LYS A 168 -2.56 -7.27 -0.42
C LYS A 168 -1.11 -7.66 -0.69
N VAL A 169 -0.64 -7.44 -1.92
CA VAL A 169 0.76 -7.63 -2.32
C VAL A 169 1.26 -6.40 -3.06
N ASP A 170 2.35 -5.83 -2.56
CA ASP A 170 3.05 -4.69 -3.14
C ASP A 170 4.48 -4.72 -2.59
N CYS A 171 5.33 -5.54 -3.19
CA CYS A 171 6.62 -5.91 -2.62
C CYS A 171 7.79 -5.53 -3.53
N ASP A 172 7.62 -4.44 -4.29
CA ASP A 172 8.62 -3.83 -5.19
C ASP A 172 9.41 -4.90 -6.00
N GLY A 173 8.69 -5.85 -6.61
CA GLY A 173 9.27 -6.80 -7.57
C GLY A 173 9.15 -8.29 -7.22
N CYS A 174 8.65 -8.65 -6.03
CA CYS A 174 8.46 -10.05 -5.65
C CYS A 174 7.15 -10.67 -6.21
N GLU A 175 6.25 -9.87 -6.79
CA GLU A 175 4.89 -10.31 -7.16
C GLU A 175 4.91 -11.43 -8.19
N GLY A 176 5.84 -11.33 -9.15
CA GLY A 176 6.03 -12.36 -10.17
C GLY A 176 6.46 -13.69 -9.56
N GLU A 177 7.33 -13.67 -8.56
CA GLU A 177 7.86 -14.87 -7.91
C GLU A 177 6.78 -15.59 -7.10
N ILE A 178 5.96 -14.84 -6.36
CA ILE A 178 5.00 -15.42 -5.41
C ILE A 178 3.61 -15.64 -6.01
N SER A 179 3.34 -15.11 -7.21
CA SER A 179 2.00 -15.18 -7.85
C SER A 179 1.41 -16.58 -8.00
N GLU A 180 2.24 -17.62 -8.14
CA GLU A 180 1.78 -19.02 -8.23
C GLU A 180 1.25 -19.54 -6.88
N GLU A 181 1.75 -19.01 -5.77
CA GLU A 181 1.32 -19.36 -4.41
C GLU A 181 0.01 -18.67 -4.01
N ILE A 182 -0.44 -17.65 -4.77
CA ILE A 182 -1.68 -16.91 -4.46
C ILE A 182 -2.90 -17.77 -4.78
N GLN A 183 -3.41 -18.47 -3.78
CA GLN A 183 -4.58 -19.34 -3.87
C GLN A 183 -5.33 -19.42 -2.54
N GLY A 184 -6.62 -19.76 -2.58
CA GLY A 184 -7.42 -20.00 -1.37
C GLY A 184 -7.79 -18.75 -0.55
N VAL A 185 -7.31 -17.56 -0.89
CA VAL A 185 -7.73 -16.29 -0.28
C VAL A 185 -8.91 -15.71 -1.08
N PRO A 186 -10.04 -15.37 -0.44
CA PRO A 186 -11.24 -14.93 -1.17
C PRO A 186 -11.04 -13.71 -2.06
N GLU A 187 -10.29 -12.72 -1.59
CA GLU A 187 -10.07 -11.44 -2.26
C GLU A 187 -8.58 -11.08 -2.24
N VAL A 188 -8.05 -10.64 -3.38
CA VAL A 188 -6.64 -10.26 -3.52
C VAL A 188 -6.52 -8.90 -4.20
N LEU A 189 -5.54 -8.12 -3.75
CA LEU A 189 -5.16 -6.85 -4.34
C LEU A 189 -3.67 -6.87 -4.59
N ILE A 190 -3.25 -6.72 -5.84
CA ILE A 190 -1.84 -6.78 -6.21
C ILE A 190 -1.47 -5.50 -6.95
N GLU A 191 -0.50 -4.78 -6.41
CA GLU A 191 0.24 -3.76 -7.12
C GLU A 191 1.39 -4.41 -7.84
N TRP A 192 1.51 -4.18 -9.15
CA TRP A 192 2.62 -4.74 -9.92
C TRP A 192 3.44 -3.66 -10.59
N GLU A 193 4.68 -4.02 -10.87
CA GLU A 193 5.47 -3.39 -11.90
C GLU A 193 5.18 -3.98 -13.30
N SER A 194 5.41 -3.19 -14.34
CA SER A 194 5.08 -3.54 -15.73
C SER A 194 5.65 -4.88 -16.21
N ASN A 195 6.75 -5.35 -15.61
CA ASN A 195 7.46 -6.55 -16.02
C ASN A 195 6.82 -7.85 -15.49
N SER A 196 6.17 -7.81 -14.32
CA SER A 196 5.55 -9.00 -13.69
C SER A 196 4.08 -9.18 -14.06
N MET A 197 3.40 -8.12 -14.53
CA MET A 197 1.96 -8.09 -14.85
C MET A 197 1.45 -9.33 -15.60
N ARG A 198 2.09 -9.72 -16.70
CA ARG A 198 1.60 -10.84 -17.53
C ARG A 198 1.60 -12.17 -16.78
N LYS A 199 2.64 -12.40 -15.96
CA LYS A 199 2.76 -13.61 -15.13
C LYS A 199 1.71 -13.61 -14.04
N VAL A 200 1.62 -12.52 -13.27
CA VAL A 200 0.63 -12.36 -12.18
C VAL A 200 -0.79 -12.60 -12.68
N LEU A 201 -1.21 -11.95 -13.78
CA LEU A 201 -2.55 -12.12 -14.35
C LEU A 201 -2.83 -13.56 -14.79
N ARG A 202 -1.85 -14.24 -15.38
CA ARG A 202 -1.98 -15.61 -15.84
C ARG A 202 -2.14 -16.56 -14.64
N ASP A 203 -1.30 -16.40 -13.62
CA ASP A 203 -1.24 -17.30 -12.48
C ASP A 203 -2.50 -17.12 -11.60
N LEU A 204 -2.96 -15.90 -11.37
CA LEU A 204 -4.25 -15.65 -10.70
C LEU A 204 -5.45 -16.24 -11.47
N ARG A 205 -5.50 -16.11 -12.80
CA ARG A 205 -6.59 -16.74 -13.60
C ARG A 205 -6.54 -18.25 -13.51
N ARG A 206 -5.34 -18.84 -13.54
CA ARG A 206 -5.13 -20.28 -13.36
C ARG A 206 -5.62 -20.75 -11.98
N ASN A 207 -5.46 -19.91 -10.96
CA ASN A 207 -5.92 -20.16 -9.60
C ASN A 207 -7.41 -19.80 -9.38
N GLY A 208 -8.16 -19.50 -10.45
CA GLY A 208 -9.62 -19.36 -10.43
C GLY A 208 -10.14 -17.97 -10.08
N TYR A 209 -9.28 -16.95 -9.99
CA TYR A 209 -9.72 -15.59 -9.69
C TYR A 209 -10.38 -14.91 -10.90
N ILE A 210 -11.50 -14.23 -10.63
CA ILE A 210 -12.10 -13.26 -11.54
C ILE A 210 -11.38 -11.93 -11.31
N LEU A 211 -10.78 -11.36 -12.37
CA LEU A 211 -9.90 -10.19 -12.26
C LEU A 211 -10.55 -8.92 -12.77
N SER A 212 -10.35 -7.83 -12.05
CA SER A 212 -10.58 -6.45 -12.48
C SER A 212 -9.25 -5.71 -12.49
N VAL A 213 -8.82 -5.30 -13.68
CA VAL A 213 -7.55 -4.59 -13.88
C VAL A 213 -7.80 -3.09 -13.88
N ILE A 214 -7.12 -2.37 -13.00
CA ILE A 214 -7.12 -0.91 -12.96
C ILE A 214 -5.72 -0.47 -13.41
N GLN A 215 -5.62 -0.12 -14.70
CA GLN A 215 -4.37 0.36 -15.28
C GLN A 215 -4.35 1.88 -15.33
N ASN A 216 -3.33 2.49 -14.73
CA ASN A 216 -3.09 3.92 -14.91
C ASN A 216 -2.33 4.10 -16.22
N GLN A 217 -2.91 4.79 -17.21
CA GLN A 217 -2.31 4.94 -18.55
C GLN A 217 -0.98 5.73 -18.58
N TRP A 218 -0.57 6.30 -17.44
CA TRP A 218 0.58 7.20 -17.32
C TRP A 218 1.77 6.61 -16.56
N ASN A 219 1.61 5.49 -15.84
CA ASN A 219 2.66 4.90 -15.01
C ASN A 219 2.91 3.42 -15.36
N ARG A 220 4.12 2.93 -15.07
CA ARG A 220 4.49 1.49 -15.16
C ARG A 220 3.89 0.63 -14.04
N LEU A 221 3.06 1.22 -13.19
CA LEU A 221 2.40 0.59 -12.05
C LEU A 221 0.91 0.38 -12.37
N GLY A 222 0.38 -0.76 -11.97
CA GLY A 222 -1.03 -1.11 -12.14
C GLY A 222 -1.55 -1.93 -10.97
N LEU A 223 -2.85 -1.84 -10.74
CA LEU A 223 -3.53 -2.52 -9.65
C LEU A 223 -4.41 -3.62 -10.24
N VAL A 224 -4.35 -4.82 -9.68
CA VAL A 224 -5.37 -5.85 -9.90
C VAL A 224 -6.07 -6.23 -8.64
N TYR A 225 -7.39 -6.20 -8.78
CA TYR A 225 -8.28 -6.81 -7.84
C TYR A 225 -8.74 -8.16 -8.38
N GLY A 226 -8.53 -9.21 -7.59
CA GLY A 226 -8.97 -10.57 -7.88
C GLY A 226 -9.95 -11.06 -6.83
N ARG A 227 -10.96 -11.81 -7.26
CA ARG A 227 -11.91 -12.47 -6.34
C ARG A 227 -12.18 -13.91 -6.74
N LEU A 228 -12.15 -14.82 -5.77
CA LEU A 228 -12.64 -16.19 -5.97
C LEU A 228 -14.17 -16.20 -6.05
N PRO A 229 -14.77 -17.03 -6.92
CA PRO A 229 -16.21 -17.20 -6.97
C PRO A 229 -16.75 -17.59 -5.59
N LYS A 230 -17.87 -16.99 -5.18
CA LYS A 230 -18.57 -17.46 -3.98
C LYS A 230 -18.98 -18.90 -4.24
N VAL A 231 -18.48 -19.83 -3.44
CA VAL A 231 -18.98 -21.21 -3.46
C VAL A 231 -20.45 -21.13 -3.06
N SER A 232 -21.34 -21.44 -3.99
CA SER A 232 -22.75 -21.66 -3.68
C SER A 232 -22.78 -22.73 -2.60
N LYS A 233 -23.23 -22.38 -1.40
CA LYS A 233 -23.56 -23.39 -0.39
C LYS A 233 -24.69 -24.22 -1.00
N CYS A 234 -24.37 -25.44 -1.43
CA CYS A 234 -25.36 -26.47 -1.71
C CYS A 234 -26.13 -26.81 -0.43
#